data_AF-A0A1E4HBG2-F1
#
_entry.id   AF-A0A1E4HBG2-F1
#
_cell.length_a   1.000
_cell.length_b   1.000
_cell.length_c   1.000
_cell.angle_alpha   90.00
_cell.angle_beta   90.00
_cell.angle_gamma   90.00
#
_symmetry.space_group_name_H-M   'P 1'
#
loop_
_entity.id
_entity.type
_entity.pdbx_description
1 polymer ?
#
loop_
_entity_poly.entity_id
_entity_poly.type
_entity_poly.pdbx_seq_one_letter_code
_entity_poly.pdbx_strand_id
1 'polypeptide(L)'
;MLPLQIHLTLPPWIGDVADTNKRYHSDEERVGLAIELSRQNVERGGGGPFGAAVFNNHSGRLVAVGVNRVVPQGCSVAHAEMMAIMIAQQRLSRHRLNEDGSQYALATSSQPCCQCYGASVWAGIDELLIGARAEDVEELTQFDEGPLPADWIGELARRHIAVRRDILRDQARDVLASYGATGTPY
;
A
#
# COMPACT_ATOMS: atom_id res chain seq x y z
N MET A 1 13.55 -1.30 -31.22
CA MET A 1 13.94 -2.46 -30.40
C MET A 1 12.96 -2.52 -29.23
N LEU A 2 12.35 -3.68 -28.95
CA LEU A 2 11.38 -3.82 -27.85
C LEU A 2 12.13 -3.87 -26.50
N PRO A 3 11.65 -3.21 -25.44
CA PRO A 3 12.23 -3.36 -24.11
C PRO A 3 12.05 -4.80 -23.62
N LEU A 4 13.10 -5.38 -23.04
CA LEU A 4 13.10 -6.76 -22.50
C LEU A 4 12.99 -6.80 -20.98
N GLN A 5 12.97 -5.64 -20.33
CA GLN A 5 12.97 -5.50 -18.88
C GLN A 5 12.09 -4.31 -18.47
N ILE A 6 11.45 -4.45 -17.31
CA ILE A 6 10.74 -3.37 -16.62
C ILE A 6 11.50 -3.03 -15.35
N HIS A 7 11.70 -1.74 -15.08
CA HIS A 7 12.36 -1.25 -13.88
C HIS A 7 11.45 -0.23 -13.21
N LEU A 8 11.02 -0.54 -11.99
CA LEU A 8 10.24 0.36 -11.14
C LEU A 8 11.06 0.67 -9.89
N THR A 9 11.13 1.96 -9.54
CA THR A 9 11.98 2.44 -8.45
C THR A 9 11.19 3.21 -7.41
N LEU A 10 11.63 3.06 -6.16
CA LEU A 10 11.23 3.94 -5.08
C LEU A 10 12.15 5.17 -5.02
N PRO A 11 11.63 6.33 -4.62
CA PRO A 11 12.46 7.52 -4.45
C PRO A 11 13.43 7.39 -3.25
N PRO A 12 14.62 8.02 -3.29
CA PRO A 12 15.66 7.85 -2.26
C PRO A 12 15.24 8.23 -0.84
N TRP A 13 14.33 9.19 -0.70
CA TRP A 13 13.85 9.69 0.60
C TRP A 13 13.08 8.64 1.41
N ILE A 14 12.71 7.51 0.82
CA ILE A 14 12.09 6.41 1.55
C ILE A 14 12.94 6.00 2.77
N GLY A 15 14.28 6.06 2.67
CA GLY A 15 15.18 5.78 3.78
C GLY A 15 15.07 6.76 4.96
N ASP A 16 14.52 7.96 4.75
CA ASP A 16 14.31 8.97 5.79
C ASP A 16 13.09 8.62 6.67
N VAL A 17 12.17 7.81 6.13
CA VAL A 17 10.85 7.52 6.73
C VAL A 17 10.74 6.07 7.19
N ALA A 18 11.20 5.13 6.36
CA ALA A 18 11.04 3.71 6.59
C ALA A 18 12.12 3.14 7.52
N ASP A 19 11.84 3.09 8.82
CA ASP A 19 12.74 2.48 9.79
C ASP A 19 12.59 0.95 9.83
N THR A 20 13.61 0.23 9.36
CA THR A 20 13.67 -1.25 9.37
C THR A 20 14.24 -1.87 10.66
N ASN A 21 14.75 -1.03 11.57
CA ASN A 21 15.22 -1.42 12.89
C ASN A 21 14.09 -1.29 13.94
N LYS A 22 13.12 -0.41 13.72
CA LYS A 22 11.90 -0.33 14.54
C LYS A 22 11.06 -1.61 14.45
N ARG A 23 10.45 -1.97 15.58
CA ARG A 23 9.35 -2.94 15.67
C ARG A 23 8.03 -2.18 15.80
N TYR A 24 7.06 -2.55 14.98
CA TYR A 24 5.74 -1.95 14.91
C TYR A 24 4.76 -2.92 15.56
N HIS A 25 4.30 -2.54 16.75
CA HIS A 25 3.55 -3.40 17.67
C HIS A 25 2.04 -3.28 17.52
N SER A 26 1.55 -2.13 17.02
CA SER A 26 0.11 -1.90 16.83
C SER A 26 -0.27 -1.67 15.37
N ASP A 27 -1.55 -1.86 15.07
CA ASP A 27 -2.09 -1.62 13.73
C ASP A 27 -1.99 -0.13 13.37
N GLU A 28 -2.17 0.77 14.35
CA GLU A 28 -2.01 2.22 14.22
C GLU A 28 -0.58 2.61 13.87
N GLU A 29 0.44 1.97 14.46
CA GLU A 29 1.83 2.26 14.08
C GLU A 29 2.12 1.84 12.63
N ARG A 30 1.55 0.72 12.19
CA ARG A 30 1.76 0.17 10.84
C ARG A 30 1.05 1.00 9.77
N VAL A 31 -0.23 1.32 9.99
CA VAL A 31 -1.01 2.19 9.10
C VAL A 31 -0.50 3.63 9.17
N GLY A 32 -0.05 4.09 10.34
CA GLY A 32 0.60 5.39 10.50
C GLY A 32 1.83 5.55 9.61
N LEU A 33 2.67 4.50 9.47
CA LEU A 33 3.77 4.52 8.50
C LEU A 33 3.26 4.63 7.05
N ALA A 34 2.21 3.91 6.69
CA ALA A 34 1.64 3.97 5.34
C ALA A 34 1.08 5.37 5.01
N ILE A 35 0.41 6.00 5.98
CA ILE A 35 -0.09 7.38 5.87
C ILE A 35 1.07 8.38 5.76
N GLU A 36 2.12 8.21 6.56
CA GLU A 36 3.30 9.08 6.50
C GLU A 36 4.04 8.97 5.15
N LEU A 37 4.17 7.77 4.61
CA LEU A 37 4.71 7.53 3.26
C LEU A 37 3.84 8.21 2.19
N SER A 38 2.51 8.13 2.31
CA SER A 38 1.57 8.82 1.43
C SER A 38 1.79 10.34 1.46
N ARG A 39 1.82 10.92 2.66
CA ARG A 39 2.02 12.36 2.88
C ARG A 39 3.34 12.85 2.28
N GLN A 40 4.44 12.15 2.55
CA GLN A 40 5.76 12.49 2.03
C GLN A 40 5.83 12.34 0.51
N ASN A 41 5.10 11.37 -0.07
CA ASN A 41 5.04 11.22 -1.52
C ASN A 41 4.38 12.43 -2.18
N VAL A 42 3.35 13.01 -1.57
CA VAL A 42 2.71 14.25 -2.04
C VAL A 42 3.63 15.45 -1.85
N GLU A 43 4.11 15.68 -0.64
CA GLU A 43 4.90 16.88 -0.29
C GLU A 43 6.20 16.99 -1.08
N ARG A 44 6.77 15.85 -1.47
CA ARG A 44 8.01 15.79 -2.27
C ARG A 44 7.76 15.72 -3.78
N GLY A 45 6.51 15.91 -4.23
CA GLY A 45 6.14 15.86 -5.66
C GLY A 45 6.35 14.47 -6.30
N GLY A 46 6.27 13.42 -5.48
CA GLY A 46 6.61 12.04 -5.84
C GLY A 46 5.50 11.21 -6.46
N GLY A 47 4.25 11.70 -6.49
CA GLY A 47 3.11 11.03 -7.11
C GLY A 47 1.80 11.19 -6.34
N GLY A 48 0.87 10.26 -6.55
CA GLY A 48 -0.43 10.26 -5.86
C GLY A 48 -0.34 10.01 -4.35
N PRO A 49 -1.40 10.34 -3.59
CA PRO A 49 -1.48 10.32 -2.13
C PRO A 49 -1.68 8.90 -1.58
N PHE A 50 -0.81 7.97 -1.95
CA PHE A 50 -0.90 6.58 -1.49
C PHE A 50 0.45 6.03 -1.05
N GLY A 51 0.42 5.35 0.10
CA GLY A 51 1.55 4.67 0.72
C GLY A 51 1.12 3.33 1.28
N ALA A 52 2.05 2.37 1.30
CA ALA A 52 1.81 1.02 1.82
C ALA A 52 3.09 0.43 2.43
N ALA A 53 2.93 -0.52 3.34
CA ALA A 53 4.01 -1.19 4.03
C ALA A 53 3.66 -2.65 4.36
N VAL A 54 4.62 -3.56 4.13
CA VAL A 54 4.50 -4.99 4.45
C VAL A 54 5.27 -5.27 5.73
N PHE A 55 4.61 -5.93 6.68
CA PHE A 55 5.18 -6.32 7.98
C PHE A 55 5.11 -7.82 8.18
N ASN A 56 6.11 -8.38 8.87
CA ASN A 56 6.01 -9.72 9.41
C ASN A 56 5.24 -9.66 10.74
N ASN A 57 4.09 -10.36 10.81
CA ASN A 57 3.16 -10.24 11.94
C ASN A 57 3.74 -10.71 13.27
N HIS A 58 4.56 -11.75 13.26
CA HIS A 58 5.15 -12.30 14.49
C HIS A 58 6.22 -11.37 15.08
N SER A 59 7.11 -10.84 14.24
CA SER A 59 8.23 -10.02 14.70
C SER A 59 7.93 -8.53 14.81
N GLY A 60 6.84 -8.06 14.17
CA GLY A 60 6.51 -6.65 14.01
C GLY A 60 7.51 -5.89 13.13
N ARG A 61 8.36 -6.60 12.37
CA ARG A 61 9.41 -5.95 11.57
C ARG A 61 8.89 -5.55 10.19
N LEU A 62 9.33 -4.38 9.74
CA LEU A 62 9.10 -3.88 8.40
C LEU A 62 9.89 -4.70 7.37
N VAL A 63 9.16 -5.28 6.40
CA VAL A 63 9.71 -6.06 5.29
C VAL A 63 9.95 -5.18 4.07
N ALA A 64 8.97 -4.39 3.68
CA ALA A 64 9.07 -3.48 2.53
C ALA A 64 8.07 -2.35 2.65
N VAL A 65 8.28 -1.30 1.87
CA VAL A 65 7.35 -0.18 1.71
C VAL A 65 7.11 0.09 0.24
N GLY A 66 6.06 0.84 -0.05
CA GLY A 66 5.72 1.32 -1.36
C GLY A 66 4.98 2.64 -1.30
N VAL A 67 5.10 3.43 -2.36
CA VAL A 67 4.30 4.63 -2.60
C VAL A 67 3.80 4.60 -4.03
N ASN A 68 2.76 5.37 -4.36
CA ASN A 68 2.31 5.47 -5.74
C ASN A 68 3.41 6.08 -6.64
N ARG A 69 3.76 5.36 -7.71
CA ARG A 69 4.77 5.74 -8.69
C ARG A 69 4.24 5.73 -10.13
N VAL A 70 2.92 5.79 -10.31
CA VAL A 70 2.26 5.64 -11.62
C VAL A 70 2.79 6.66 -12.63
N VAL A 71 2.67 7.95 -12.33
CA VAL A 71 3.12 9.02 -13.24
C VAL A 71 4.64 9.06 -13.37
N PRO A 72 5.44 9.07 -12.28
CA PRO A 72 6.90 9.17 -12.40
C PRO A 72 7.58 7.98 -13.07
N GLN A 73 6.93 6.82 -13.15
CA GLN A 73 7.46 5.63 -13.82
C GLN A 73 6.74 5.30 -15.13
N GLY A 74 5.72 6.07 -15.51
CA GLY A 74 4.90 5.79 -16.71
C GLY A 74 4.28 4.39 -16.69
N CYS A 75 3.86 3.91 -15.52
CA CYS A 75 3.43 2.53 -15.33
C CYS A 75 2.16 2.47 -14.46
N SER A 76 1.02 2.16 -15.07
CA SER A 76 -0.29 2.17 -14.38
C SER A 76 -0.37 1.21 -13.20
N VAL A 77 0.38 0.11 -13.20
CA VAL A 77 0.36 -0.86 -12.11
C VAL A 77 1.23 -0.45 -10.91
N ALA A 78 1.97 0.66 -10.98
CA ALA A 78 2.90 1.09 -9.93
C ALA A 78 2.21 1.78 -8.74
N HIS A 79 1.14 1.15 -8.22
CA HIS A 79 0.43 1.55 -7.02
C HIS A 79 1.26 1.25 -5.76
N ALA A 80 0.92 1.89 -4.64
CA ALA A 80 1.71 1.76 -3.41
C ALA A 80 1.79 0.31 -2.91
N GLU A 81 0.67 -0.39 -2.92
CA GLU A 81 0.53 -1.79 -2.50
C GLU A 81 1.33 -2.71 -3.43
N MET A 82 1.27 -2.47 -4.75
CA MET A 82 2.03 -3.22 -5.74
C MET A 82 3.52 -3.04 -5.55
N MET A 83 3.99 -1.80 -5.34
CA MET A 83 5.39 -1.52 -5.06
C MET A 83 5.86 -2.20 -3.78
N ALA A 84 5.07 -2.13 -2.70
CA ALA A 84 5.38 -2.78 -1.43
C ALA A 84 5.46 -4.32 -1.57
N ILE A 85 4.50 -4.93 -2.27
CA ILE A 85 4.46 -6.38 -2.54
C ILE A 85 5.66 -6.82 -3.36
N MET A 86 5.94 -6.16 -4.50
CA MET A 86 7.06 -6.52 -5.38
C MET A 86 8.39 -6.43 -4.63
N ILE A 87 8.59 -5.39 -3.83
CA ILE A 87 9.83 -5.21 -3.06
C ILE A 87 9.93 -6.24 -1.92
N ALA A 88 8.83 -6.57 -1.24
CA ALA A 88 8.81 -7.63 -0.24
C ALA A 88 9.20 -8.99 -0.85
N GLN A 89 8.60 -9.33 -2.00
CA GLN A 89 8.89 -10.56 -2.74
C GLN A 89 10.36 -10.64 -3.17
N GLN A 90 10.91 -9.55 -3.73
CA GLN A 90 12.31 -9.47 -4.11
C GLN A 90 13.25 -9.59 -2.90
N ARG A 91 12.94 -8.89 -1.79
CA ARG A 91 13.76 -8.92 -0.56
C ARG A 91 13.78 -10.29 0.09
N LEU A 92 12.66 -11.02 0.03
CA LEU A 92 12.51 -12.35 0.62
C LEU A 92 12.78 -13.49 -0.38
N SER A 93 13.15 -13.14 -1.62
CA SER A 93 13.42 -14.06 -2.73
C SER A 93 12.32 -15.09 -2.97
N ARG A 94 11.06 -14.66 -2.90
CA ARG A 94 9.89 -15.54 -3.06
C ARG A 94 8.69 -14.81 -3.66
N HIS A 95 7.87 -15.54 -4.42
CA HIS A 95 6.69 -14.99 -5.09
C HIS A 95 5.47 -14.94 -4.15
N ARG A 96 5.37 -15.85 -3.18
CA ARG A 96 4.33 -15.85 -2.16
C ARG A 96 4.97 -15.66 -0.77
N LEU A 97 4.60 -14.60 -0.07
CA LEU A 97 5.26 -14.18 1.16
C LEU A 97 5.14 -15.23 2.26
N ASN A 98 3.92 -15.74 2.49
CA ASN A 98 3.61 -16.71 3.54
C ASN A 98 3.93 -18.18 3.19
N GLU A 99 4.69 -18.46 2.13
CA GLU A 99 4.99 -19.85 1.73
C GLU A 99 5.84 -20.64 2.76
N ASP A 100 6.56 -19.95 3.65
CA ASP A 100 7.33 -20.57 4.74
C ASP A 100 6.54 -20.71 6.07
N GLY A 101 5.23 -20.43 6.05
CA GLY A 101 4.37 -20.45 7.22
C GLY A 101 4.42 -19.19 8.09
N SER A 102 5.24 -18.19 7.73
CA SER A 102 5.18 -16.87 8.36
C SER A 102 3.92 -16.11 7.94
N GLN A 103 3.47 -15.18 8.79
CA GLN A 103 2.31 -14.33 8.49
C GLN A 103 2.74 -12.89 8.17
N TYR A 104 2.07 -12.28 7.20
CA TYR A 104 2.38 -10.93 6.73
C TYR A 104 1.15 -10.03 6.68
N ALA A 105 1.30 -8.83 7.24
CA ALA A 105 0.32 -7.76 7.12
C ALA A 105 0.73 -6.77 6.03
N LEU A 106 -0.23 -6.36 5.18
CA LEU A 106 -0.13 -5.19 4.31
C LEU A 106 -0.90 -4.05 4.97
N ALA A 107 -0.19 -3.02 5.43
CA ALA A 107 -0.79 -1.76 5.84
C ALA A 107 -0.82 -0.80 4.66
N THR A 108 -1.97 -0.16 4.43
CA THR A 108 -2.18 0.76 3.32
C THR A 108 -2.87 2.03 3.81
N SER A 109 -2.47 3.18 3.25
CA SER A 109 -3.07 4.48 3.58
C SER A 109 -4.55 4.53 3.20
N SER A 110 -4.95 3.80 2.17
CA SER A 110 -6.33 3.74 1.66
C SER A 110 -6.70 2.32 1.25
N GLN A 111 -8.00 2.03 1.17
CA GLN A 111 -8.51 0.73 0.73
C GLN A 111 -7.89 0.35 -0.63
N PRO A 112 -7.46 -0.91 -0.83
CA PRO A 112 -6.92 -1.31 -2.12
C PRO A 112 -7.98 -1.30 -3.23
N CYS A 113 -7.63 -0.71 -4.37
CA CYS A 113 -8.42 -0.79 -5.61
C CYS A 113 -8.50 -2.24 -6.14
N CYS A 114 -9.32 -2.47 -7.17
CA CYS A 114 -9.53 -3.82 -7.72
C CYS A 114 -8.24 -4.57 -8.12
N GLN A 115 -7.23 -3.86 -8.62
CA GLN A 115 -5.91 -4.40 -8.94
C GLN A 115 -5.18 -4.87 -7.66
N CYS A 116 -5.04 -3.97 -6.69
CA CYS A 116 -4.28 -4.20 -5.46
C CYS A 116 -4.96 -5.24 -4.54
N TYR A 117 -6.29 -5.26 -4.56
CA TYR A 117 -7.12 -6.31 -3.97
C TYR A 117 -6.73 -7.69 -4.51
N GLY A 118 -6.71 -7.85 -5.84
CA GLY A 118 -6.34 -9.11 -6.48
C GLY A 118 -4.89 -9.50 -6.18
N ALA A 119 -3.98 -8.54 -6.21
CA ALA A 119 -2.56 -8.77 -5.91
C ALA A 119 -2.32 -9.28 -4.49
N SER A 120 -3.08 -8.79 -3.50
CA SER A 120 -2.96 -9.21 -2.10
C SER A 120 -3.17 -10.71 -1.91
N VAL A 121 -4.11 -11.30 -2.67
CA VAL A 121 -4.39 -12.74 -2.66
C VAL A 121 -3.19 -13.55 -3.16
N TRP A 122 -2.62 -13.15 -4.30
CA TRP A 122 -1.51 -13.86 -4.93
C TRP A 122 -0.20 -13.70 -4.16
N ALA A 123 0.02 -12.51 -3.59
CA ALA A 123 1.20 -12.19 -2.81
C ALA A 123 1.31 -13.02 -1.53
N GLY A 124 0.21 -13.58 -1.02
CA GLY A 124 0.22 -14.28 0.28
C GLY A 124 0.25 -13.31 1.45
N ILE A 125 -0.56 -12.25 1.37
CA ILE A 125 -0.90 -11.40 2.50
C ILE A 125 -1.91 -12.14 3.38
N ASP A 126 -1.69 -12.12 4.70
CA ASP A 126 -2.57 -12.75 5.69
C ASP A 126 -3.48 -11.73 6.38
N GLU A 127 -3.08 -10.46 6.37
CA GLU A 127 -3.83 -9.38 7.01
C GLU A 127 -3.72 -8.07 6.24
N LEU A 128 -4.85 -7.41 6.01
CA LEU A 128 -4.95 -6.13 5.32
C LEU A 128 -5.41 -5.07 6.32
N LEU A 129 -4.56 -4.07 6.56
CA LEU A 129 -4.80 -2.97 7.50
C LEU A 129 -5.01 -1.67 6.70
N ILE A 130 -6.17 -1.06 6.85
CA ILE A 130 -6.64 0.02 5.98
C ILE A 130 -6.89 1.30 6.78
N GLY A 131 -6.32 2.41 6.29
CA GLY A 131 -6.62 3.76 6.76
C GLY A 131 -7.94 4.31 6.21
N ALA A 132 -7.86 5.03 5.10
CA ALA A 132 -9.02 5.58 4.39
C ALA A 132 -9.83 4.49 3.66
N ARG A 133 -11.13 4.71 3.52
CA ARG A 133 -12.03 3.88 2.72
C ARG A 133 -12.02 4.28 1.25
N ALA A 134 -12.52 3.41 0.38
CA ALA A 134 -12.74 3.75 -1.03
C ALA A 134 -13.62 4.99 -1.21
N GLU A 135 -14.69 5.11 -0.41
CA GLU A 135 -15.57 6.30 -0.42
C GLU A 135 -14.82 7.60 -0.11
N ASP A 136 -13.76 7.54 0.73
CA ASP A 136 -12.94 8.71 1.04
C ASP A 136 -12.07 9.11 -0.16
N VAL A 137 -11.52 8.12 -0.87
CA VAL A 137 -10.68 8.34 -2.04
C VAL A 137 -11.51 8.95 -3.16
N GLU A 138 -12.68 8.39 -3.46
CA GLU A 138 -13.58 8.87 -4.52
C GLU A 138 -14.23 10.23 -4.16
N GLU A 139 -14.47 10.51 -2.87
CA GLU A 139 -15.01 11.80 -2.41
C GLU A 139 -13.97 12.93 -2.48
N LEU A 140 -12.74 12.67 -2.02
CA LEU A 140 -11.73 13.70 -1.77
C LEU A 140 -10.75 13.88 -2.94
N THR A 141 -10.79 13.00 -3.93
CA THR A 141 -9.90 13.02 -5.08
C THR A 141 -10.66 12.71 -6.37
N GLN A 142 -9.94 12.56 -7.49
CA GLN A 142 -10.52 12.10 -8.76
C GLN A 142 -10.19 10.63 -9.08
N PHE A 143 -9.62 9.90 -8.12
CA PHE A 143 -9.26 8.49 -8.32
C PHE A 143 -10.49 7.58 -8.31
N ASP A 144 -10.44 6.55 -9.14
CA ASP A 144 -11.43 5.47 -9.24
C ASP A 144 -10.85 4.20 -8.63
N GLU A 145 -11.55 3.62 -7.65
CA GLU A 145 -11.13 2.38 -6.96
C GLU A 145 -11.44 1.12 -7.78
N GLY A 146 -12.22 1.28 -8.84
CA GLY A 146 -12.65 0.21 -9.72
C GLY A 146 -13.60 -0.79 -9.05
N PRO A 147 -14.12 -1.75 -9.82
CA PRO A 147 -15.13 -2.67 -9.32
C PRO A 147 -14.52 -3.75 -8.43
N LEU A 148 -14.89 -3.74 -7.15
CA LEU A 148 -14.69 -4.88 -6.25
C LEU A 148 -15.92 -5.81 -6.24
N PRO A 149 -15.76 -7.11 -5.91
CA PRO A 149 -16.89 -7.96 -5.58
C PRO A 149 -17.77 -7.33 -4.47
N ALA A 150 -19.08 -7.55 -4.52
CA ALA A 150 -20.01 -6.97 -3.55
C ALA A 150 -19.63 -7.30 -2.09
N ASP A 151 -19.17 -8.52 -1.83
CA ASP A 151 -18.63 -8.96 -0.55
C ASP A 151 -17.12 -9.22 -0.63
N TRP A 152 -16.35 -8.21 -1.06
CA TRP A 152 -14.90 -8.34 -1.21
C TRP A 152 -14.19 -8.74 0.10
N ILE A 153 -14.69 -8.28 1.26
CA ILE A 153 -14.13 -8.67 2.57
C ILE A 153 -14.38 -10.16 2.82
N GLY A 154 -15.60 -10.65 2.58
CA GLY A 154 -15.93 -12.07 2.73
C GLY A 154 -15.11 -12.95 1.78
N GLU A 155 -14.85 -12.49 0.56
CA GLU A 155 -13.96 -13.18 -0.39
C GLU A 155 -12.52 -13.28 0.11
N LEU A 156 -11.98 -12.23 0.74
CA LEU A 156 -10.67 -12.28 1.40
C LEU A 156 -10.67 -13.21 2.62
N ALA A 157 -11.73 -13.14 3.44
CA ALA A 157 -11.86 -13.99 4.63
C ALA A 157 -11.91 -15.49 4.29
N ARG A 158 -12.58 -15.88 3.19
CA ARG A 158 -12.57 -17.27 2.68
C ARG A 158 -11.19 -17.77 2.27
N ARG A 159 -10.25 -16.85 2.03
CA ARG A 159 -8.85 -17.12 1.70
C ARG A 159 -7.93 -16.92 2.92
N HIS A 160 -8.53 -16.80 4.11
CA HIS A 160 -7.85 -16.58 5.38
C HIS A 160 -7.08 -15.25 5.45
N ILE A 161 -7.56 -14.23 4.73
CA ILE A 161 -7.00 -12.88 4.78
C ILE A 161 -7.90 -12.03 5.67
N ALA A 162 -7.38 -11.64 6.84
CA ALA A 162 -8.09 -10.75 7.76
C ALA A 162 -8.11 -9.32 7.21
N VAL A 163 -9.19 -8.58 7.46
CA VAL A 163 -9.32 -7.17 7.04
C VAL A 163 -9.67 -6.31 8.24
N ARG A 164 -8.88 -5.27 8.48
CA ARG A 164 -9.17 -4.21 9.47
C ARG A 164 -9.21 -2.88 8.77
N ARG A 165 -10.23 -2.08 9.08
CA ARG A 165 -10.51 -0.80 8.41
C ARG A 165 -10.57 0.31 9.43
N ASP A 166 -10.57 1.54 8.90
CA ASP A 166 -10.77 2.77 9.65
C ASP A 166 -9.65 3.06 10.68
N ILE A 167 -8.46 2.51 10.45
CA ILE A 167 -7.31 2.71 11.33
C ILE A 167 -6.69 4.06 11.01
N LEU A 168 -6.78 5.04 11.91
CA LEU A 168 -6.33 6.42 11.65
C LEU A 168 -6.99 7.02 10.39
N ARG A 169 -8.28 6.74 10.18
CA ARG A 169 -9.02 7.17 8.98
C ARG A 169 -8.98 8.68 8.77
N ASP A 170 -9.14 9.47 9.83
CA ASP A 170 -9.14 10.93 9.73
C ASP A 170 -7.78 11.44 9.22
N GLN A 171 -6.69 10.91 9.74
CA GLN A 171 -5.33 11.25 9.29
C GLN A 171 -5.09 10.83 7.83
N ALA A 172 -5.62 9.69 7.40
CA ALA A 172 -5.55 9.27 6.00
C ALA A 172 -6.37 10.20 5.08
N ARG A 173 -7.58 10.58 5.52
CA ARG A 173 -8.44 11.55 4.82
C ARG A 173 -7.77 12.92 4.69
N ASP A 174 -7.05 13.39 5.70
CA ASP A 174 -6.34 14.67 5.65
C ASP A 174 -5.32 14.73 4.50
N VAL A 175 -4.58 13.63 4.27
CA VAL A 175 -3.62 13.54 3.16
C VAL A 175 -4.35 13.55 1.80
N LEU A 176 -5.46 12.80 1.68
CA LEU A 176 -6.28 12.78 0.46
C LEU A 176 -6.86 14.18 0.15
N ALA A 177 -7.42 14.85 1.15
CA ALA A 177 -8.00 16.19 1.00
C ALA A 177 -6.93 17.23 0.62
N SER A 178 -5.75 17.18 1.25
CA SER A 178 -4.62 18.05 0.91
C SER A 178 -4.19 17.88 -0.55
N TYR A 179 -4.08 16.63 -1.02
CA TYR A 179 -3.79 16.34 -2.43
C TYR A 179 -4.93 16.77 -3.35
N GLY A 180 -6.20 16.50 -3.02
CA GLY A 180 -7.35 16.90 -3.85
C GLY A 180 -7.46 18.41 -4.06
N ALA A 181 -7.05 19.21 -3.07
CA ALA A 181 -7.07 20.67 -3.14
C ALA A 181 -5.91 21.28 -3.95
N THR A 182 -4.77 20.59 -4.03
CA THR A 182 -3.51 21.17 -4.55
C THR A 182 -2.87 20.37 -5.69
N GLY A 183 -3.30 19.13 -5.88
CA GLY A 183 -2.73 18.16 -6.79
C GLY A 183 -3.27 18.33 -8.22
N THR A 184 -2.39 18.04 -9.18
CA THR A 184 -2.78 17.94 -10.59
C THR A 184 -3.43 16.56 -10.81
N PRO A 185 -4.71 16.49 -11.22
CA PRO A 185 -5.31 15.22 -11.63
C PRO A 185 -4.58 14.65 -12.85
N TYR A 186 -4.50 13.32 -12.96
CA TYR A 186 -3.96 12.63 -14.12
C TYR A 186 -4.75 11.38 -14.46
#